data_AF-A0A7X8RGI3-F1
#
_entry.id   AF-A0A7X8RGI3-F1
#
_cell.length_a   1.000
_cell.length_b   1.000
_cell.length_c   1.000
_cell.angle_alpha   90.00
_cell.angle_beta   90.00
_cell.angle_gamma   90.00
#
_symmetry.space_group_name_H-M   'P 1'
#
loop_
_entity.id
_entity.type
_entity.pdbx_description
1 polymer ?
#
loop_
_entity_poly.entity_id
_entity_poly.type
_entity_poly.pdbx_seq_one_letter_code
_entity_poly.pdbx_strand_id
1 'polypeptide(L)'
;MFATLIPLSPETMGRIHPQAGRSIFWELDAEAASLVHDSGDPSFEKEAWLTTTLFNYGCCGLSLERSTAARAVATVLWCSRDAAPGCAQLPTAPVSEDAEVLTSLFIDPGFAGVGLEAVLLDAAIMQLVDADVPAVEAFGWRQDFFSRADVDELLEGP
;
A
#
# COMPACT_ATOMS: atom_id res chain seq x y z
N MET A 1 0.88 -20.52 16.58
CA MET A 1 1.48 -19.18 16.42
C MET A 1 0.44 -18.34 15.72
N PHE A 2 -0.14 -17.34 16.39
CA PHE A 2 -1.30 -16.61 15.87
C PHE A 2 -0.86 -15.32 15.18
N ALA A 3 -1.52 -14.98 14.08
CA ALA A 3 -1.46 -13.67 13.46
C ALA A 3 -2.78 -12.96 13.76
N THR A 4 -2.70 -11.67 14.05
CA THR A 4 -3.86 -10.82 14.35
C THR A 4 -3.97 -9.76 13.27
N LEU A 5 -5.16 -9.61 12.72
CA LEU A 5 -5.49 -8.53 11.81
C LEU A 5 -5.76 -7.27 12.63
N ILE A 6 -5.05 -6.19 12.32
CA ILE A 6 -5.10 -4.91 13.02
C ILE A 6 -5.48 -3.82 12.02
N PRO A 7 -6.63 -3.14 12.20
CA PRO A 7 -6.98 -1.97 11.41
C PRO A 7 -5.98 -0.83 11.61
N LEU A 8 -5.76 -0.07 10.55
CA LEU A 8 -4.98 1.14 10.62
C LEU A 8 -5.76 2.22 11.39
N SER A 9 -5.10 2.81 12.38
CA SER A 9 -5.57 3.93 13.16
C SER A 9 -4.37 4.81 13.53
N PRO A 10 -4.59 6.03 14.06
CA PRO A 10 -3.48 6.88 14.53
C PRO A 10 -2.53 6.17 15.51
N GLU A 11 -3.04 5.27 16.35
CA GLU A 11 -2.25 4.52 17.34
C GLU A 11 -1.49 3.34 16.73
N THR A 12 -1.98 2.77 15.61
CA THR A 12 -1.38 1.60 14.97
C THR A 12 -0.51 1.94 13.76
N MET A 13 -0.59 3.18 13.27
CA MET A 13 0.12 3.67 12.09
C MET A 13 1.64 3.44 12.15
N GLY A 14 2.27 3.70 13.30
CA GLY A 14 3.72 3.46 13.48
C GLY A 14 4.14 1.99 13.49
N ARG A 15 3.20 1.04 13.37
CA ARG A 15 3.46 -0.41 13.46
C ARG A 15 3.27 -1.15 12.13
N ILE A 16 2.93 -0.45 11.05
CA ILE A 16 2.76 -1.05 9.72
C ILE A 16 4.05 -1.69 9.20
N HIS A 17 3.93 -2.43 8.10
CA HIS A 17 5.06 -3.04 7.43
C HIS A 17 6.07 -1.96 6.98
N PRO A 18 7.39 -2.10 7.22
CA PRO A 18 8.36 -1.03 6.97
C PRO A 18 8.40 -0.57 5.51
N GLN A 19 8.24 -1.50 4.55
CA GLN A 19 8.16 -1.12 3.14
C GLN A 19 6.88 -0.34 2.83
N ALA A 20 5.75 -0.70 3.44
CA ALA A 20 4.50 0.06 3.28
C ALA A 20 4.64 1.47 3.88
N GLY A 21 5.36 1.61 4.99
CA GLY A 21 5.63 2.89 5.65
C GLY A 21 6.71 3.76 4.99
N ARG A 22 7.40 3.28 3.95
CA ARG A 22 8.41 4.05 3.21
C ARG A 22 8.07 4.22 1.73
N SER A 23 7.20 3.36 1.17
CA SER A 23 6.76 3.45 -0.22
C SER A 23 5.81 4.63 -0.40
N ILE A 24 6.18 5.55 -1.29
CA ILE A 24 5.46 6.80 -1.61
C ILE A 24 5.01 6.88 -3.08
N PHE A 25 5.20 5.80 -3.84
CA PHE A 25 4.95 5.78 -5.28
C PHE A 25 3.50 6.14 -5.64
N TRP A 26 2.54 5.72 -4.82
CA TRP A 26 1.12 5.98 -5.05
C TRP A 26 0.70 7.32 -4.45
N GLU A 27 1.26 7.65 -3.30
CA GLU A 27 0.86 8.74 -2.43
C GLU A 27 1.25 10.12 -2.97
N LEU A 28 2.31 10.19 -3.77
CA LEU A 28 2.81 11.41 -4.39
C LEU A 28 2.74 11.32 -5.92
N ASP A 29 2.65 12.47 -6.59
CA ASP A 29 2.90 12.53 -8.02
C ASP A 29 4.38 12.25 -8.35
N ALA A 30 4.68 11.99 -9.62
CA ALA A 30 6.01 11.56 -10.08
C ALA A 30 7.12 12.55 -9.70
N GLU A 31 6.86 13.85 -9.84
CA GLU A 31 7.86 14.90 -9.61
C GLU A 31 8.14 15.04 -8.12
N ALA A 32 7.09 15.08 -7.30
CA ALA A 32 7.19 15.11 -5.85
C ALA A 32 7.89 13.85 -5.31
N ALA A 33 7.53 12.66 -5.80
CA ALA A 33 8.17 11.41 -5.40
C ALA A 33 9.68 11.40 -5.71
N SER A 34 10.08 11.84 -6.92
CA SER A 34 11.49 11.94 -7.29
C SER A 34 12.26 12.88 -6.36
N LEU A 35 11.72 14.06 -6.08
CA LEU A 35 12.36 15.03 -5.19
C LEU A 35 12.56 14.48 -3.77
N VAL A 36 11.56 13.77 -3.25
CA VAL A 36 11.60 13.16 -1.92
C VAL A 36 12.61 12.01 -1.87
N HIS A 37 12.72 11.21 -2.92
CA HIS A 37 13.77 10.19 -3.01
C HIS A 37 15.18 10.77 -3.08
N ASP A 38 15.37 11.90 -3.76
CA ASP A 38 16.69 12.52 -3.91
C ASP A 38 17.17 13.24 -2.65
N SER A 39 16.25 13.85 -1.89
CA SER A 39 16.62 14.80 -0.83
C SER A 39 15.70 14.87 0.38
N GLY A 40 14.58 14.15 0.37
CA GLY A 40 13.56 14.16 1.42
C GLY A 40 13.57 12.92 2.32
N ASP A 41 12.46 12.71 3.01
CA ASP A 41 12.20 11.52 3.81
C ASP A 41 10.89 10.85 3.36
N PRO A 42 10.96 9.75 2.57
CA PRO A 42 9.79 9.03 2.14
C PRO A 42 8.91 8.52 3.28
N SER A 43 9.49 8.21 4.45
CA SER A 43 8.72 7.69 5.59
C SER A 43 7.89 8.80 6.23
N PHE A 44 8.45 10.01 6.30
CA PHE A 44 7.74 11.19 6.77
C PHE A 44 6.58 11.57 5.85
N GLU A 45 6.81 11.59 4.53
CA GLU A 45 5.75 11.88 3.55
C GLU A 45 4.65 10.81 3.59
N LYS A 46 5.02 9.53 3.74
CA LYS A 46 4.06 8.45 3.90
C LYS A 46 3.23 8.61 5.18
N GLU A 47 3.83 9.01 6.30
CA GLU A 47 3.11 9.28 7.56
C GLU A 47 2.15 10.47 7.43
N ALA A 48 2.57 11.54 6.74
CA ALA A 48 1.73 12.70 6.46
C ALA A 48 0.52 12.34 5.59
N TRP A 49 0.75 11.51 4.57
CA TRP A 49 -0.31 10.96 3.73
C TRP A 49 -1.26 10.08 4.55
N LEU A 50 -0.75 9.11 5.32
CA LEU A 50 -1.57 8.21 6.15
C LEU A 50 -2.43 8.99 7.15
N THR A 51 -1.86 10.01 7.78
CA THR A 51 -2.58 10.87 8.73
C THR A 51 -3.73 11.61 8.06
N THR A 52 -3.48 12.17 6.87
CA THR A 52 -4.48 12.91 6.11
C THR A 52 -5.58 11.98 5.58
N THR A 53 -5.21 10.82 5.06
CA THR A 53 -6.16 9.80 4.58
C THR A 53 -6.99 9.25 5.73
N LEU A 54 -6.39 8.90 6.87
CA LEU A 54 -7.13 8.47 8.06
C LEU A 54 -8.13 9.52 8.54
N PHE A 55 -7.75 10.81 8.50
CA PHE A 55 -8.63 11.90 8.91
C PHE A 55 -9.82 12.11 7.97
N ASN A 56 -9.59 12.04 6.65
CA ASN A 56 -10.61 12.32 5.64
C ASN A 56 -11.48 11.10 5.31
N TYR A 57 -10.90 9.91 5.32
CA TYR A 57 -11.50 8.67 4.82
C TYR A 57 -11.85 7.68 5.95
N GLY A 58 -11.18 7.79 7.10
CA GLY A 58 -11.21 6.75 8.13
C GLY A 58 -10.22 5.63 7.82
N CYS A 59 -10.49 4.42 8.31
CA CYS A 59 -9.60 3.27 8.15
C CYS A 59 -9.27 3.03 6.67
N CYS A 60 -7.98 3.13 6.33
CA CYS A 60 -7.47 3.02 4.97
C CYS A 60 -6.39 1.95 4.83
N GLY A 61 -6.37 0.98 5.76
CA GLY A 61 -5.37 -0.07 5.78
C GLY A 61 -5.61 -1.16 6.81
N LEU A 62 -5.01 -2.31 6.56
CA LEU A 62 -4.96 -3.43 7.50
C LEU A 62 -3.54 -3.94 7.60
N SER A 63 -3.16 -4.36 8.80
CA SER A 63 -1.87 -4.98 9.08
C SER A 63 -2.06 -6.34 9.74
N LEU A 64 -1.22 -7.31 9.35
CA LEU A 64 -1.09 -8.57 10.07
C LEU A 64 0.07 -8.47 11.04
N GLU A 65 -0.23 -8.53 12.32
CA GLU A 65 0.76 -8.56 13.39
C GLU A 65 0.89 -9.96 13.96
N ARG A 66 2.10 -10.30 14.41
CA ARG A 66 2.34 -11.54 15.15
C ARG A 66 2.71 -11.20 16.57
N SER A 67 2.26 -12.01 17.52
CA SER A 67 2.50 -11.78 18.96
C SER A 67 3.98 -11.66 19.37
N THR A 68 4.91 -12.07 18.50
CA THR A 68 6.36 -12.03 18.73
C THR A 68 7.08 -10.94 17.94
N ALA A 69 6.36 -10.18 17.10
CA ALA A 69 6.94 -9.18 16.22
C ALA A 69 6.69 -7.78 16.78
N ALA A 70 7.68 -6.90 16.67
CA ALA A 70 7.57 -5.50 17.07
C ALA A 70 6.76 -4.64 16.07
N ARG A 71 6.47 -5.21 14.89
CA ARG A 71 5.81 -4.56 13.75
C ARG A 71 4.99 -5.58 12.96
N ALA A 72 4.14 -5.09 12.07
CA ALA A 72 3.37 -5.92 11.15
C ALA A 72 4.29 -6.73 10.21
N VAL A 73 3.93 -7.98 9.95
CA VAL A 73 4.59 -8.85 8.97
C VAL A 73 3.99 -8.68 7.57
N ALA A 74 2.80 -8.08 7.48
CA ALA A 74 2.20 -7.68 6.21
C ALA A 74 1.30 -6.45 6.43
N THR A 75 1.18 -5.61 5.41
CA THR A 75 0.25 -4.47 5.40
C THR A 75 -0.34 -4.30 4.01
N VAL A 76 -1.66 -4.07 3.97
CA VAL A 76 -2.38 -3.59 2.79
C VAL A 76 -2.90 -2.19 3.08
N LEU A 77 -2.82 -1.30 2.08
CA LEU A 77 -3.37 0.05 2.14
C LEU A 77 -4.28 0.28 0.93
N TRP A 78 -5.29 1.11 1.13
CA TRP A 78 -6.17 1.58 0.08
C TRP A 78 -6.54 3.04 0.27
N CYS A 79 -7.04 3.69 -0.77
CA CYS A 79 -7.53 5.06 -0.70
C CYS A 79 -8.37 5.42 -1.92
N SER A 80 -8.99 6.60 -1.89
CA SER A 80 -9.67 7.13 -3.06
C SER A 80 -8.66 7.42 -4.17
N ARG A 81 -9.14 7.46 -5.42
CA ARG A 81 -8.32 7.81 -6.58
C ARG A 81 -7.58 9.15 -6.44
N ASP A 82 -8.19 10.12 -5.76
CA ASP A 82 -7.63 11.46 -5.56
C ASP A 82 -6.47 11.47 -4.55
N ALA A 83 -6.46 10.49 -3.65
CA ALA A 83 -5.38 10.27 -2.68
C ALA A 83 -4.26 9.39 -3.24
N ALA A 84 -4.35 8.94 -4.50
CA ALA A 84 -3.31 8.17 -5.19
C ALA A 84 -2.81 8.85 -6.48
N PRO A 85 -2.28 10.08 -6.42
CA PRO A 85 -1.84 10.83 -7.60
C PRO A 85 -0.77 10.08 -8.43
N GLY A 86 0.01 9.21 -7.79
CA GLY A 86 0.99 8.36 -8.46
C GLY A 86 0.40 7.44 -9.54
N CYS A 87 -0.90 7.11 -9.45
CA CYS A 87 -1.60 6.32 -10.47
C CYS A 87 -1.53 6.95 -11.86
N ALA A 88 -1.42 8.27 -11.97
CA ALA A 88 -1.35 8.97 -13.26
C ALA A 88 -0.13 8.58 -14.10
N GLN A 89 0.89 7.96 -13.49
CA GLN A 89 2.09 7.47 -14.17
C GLN A 89 1.85 6.15 -14.94
N LEU A 90 0.75 5.45 -14.67
CA LEU A 90 0.52 4.10 -15.17
C LEU A 90 -0.17 4.13 -16.55
N PRO A 91 0.19 3.24 -17.48
CA PRO A 91 -0.39 3.24 -18.83
C PRO A 91 -1.90 3.02 -18.88
N THR A 92 -2.47 2.35 -17.88
CA THR A 92 -3.91 2.04 -17.78
C THR A 92 -4.67 3.02 -16.89
N ALA A 93 -4.04 4.14 -16.51
CA ALA A 93 -4.70 5.23 -15.82
C ALA A 93 -5.65 6.01 -16.78
N PRO A 94 -6.63 6.77 -16.25
CA PRO A 94 -6.93 6.92 -14.83
C PRO A 94 -7.75 5.75 -14.27
N VAL A 95 -7.65 5.56 -12.96
CA VAL A 95 -8.58 4.72 -12.18
C VAL A 95 -10.01 5.23 -12.38
N SER A 96 -11.00 4.33 -12.40
CA SER A 96 -12.42 4.70 -12.53
C SER A 96 -12.86 5.68 -11.42
N GLU A 97 -13.85 6.52 -11.71
CA GLU A 97 -14.30 7.57 -10.78
C GLU A 97 -14.96 7.00 -9.51
N ASP A 98 -15.58 5.84 -9.63
CA ASP A 98 -16.27 5.12 -8.56
C ASP A 98 -15.40 4.07 -7.87
N ALA A 99 -14.11 3.96 -8.22
CA ALA A 99 -13.21 2.96 -7.67
C ALA A 99 -12.32 3.51 -6.55
N GLU A 100 -12.19 2.69 -5.51
CA GLU A 100 -11.10 2.80 -4.53
C GLU A 100 -9.87 2.06 -5.05
N VAL A 101 -8.68 2.53 -4.69
CA VAL A 101 -7.40 1.99 -5.17
C VAL A 101 -6.72 1.22 -4.06
N LEU A 102 -6.41 -0.05 -4.29
CA LEU A 102 -5.44 -0.79 -3.48
C LEU A 102 -4.02 -0.35 -3.90
N THR A 103 -3.33 0.38 -3.02
CA THR A 103 -2.04 1.00 -3.32
C THR A 103 -0.88 0.11 -2.89
N SER A 104 -0.86 -0.32 -1.64
CA SER A 104 0.27 -1.07 -1.08
C SER A 104 -0.18 -2.46 -0.64
N LEU A 105 0.57 -3.49 -1.02
CA LEU A 105 0.51 -4.82 -0.40
C LEU A 105 1.93 -5.32 -0.21
N PHE A 106 2.44 -5.22 1.01
CA PHE A 106 3.76 -5.71 1.37
C PHE A 106 3.66 -6.83 2.39
N ILE A 107 4.49 -7.85 2.23
CA ILE A 107 4.59 -8.99 3.14
C ILE A 107 6.05 -9.41 3.29
N ASP A 108 6.44 -9.75 4.52
CA ASP A 108 7.75 -10.33 4.81
C ASP A 108 7.96 -11.62 3.97
N PRO A 109 9.13 -11.82 3.35
CA PRO A 109 9.37 -12.97 2.46
C PRO A 109 9.11 -14.34 3.08
N GLY A 110 9.35 -14.50 4.40
CA GLY A 110 9.09 -15.75 5.12
C GLY A 110 7.60 -16.07 5.33
N PHE A 111 6.71 -15.14 4.98
CA PHE A 111 5.26 -15.24 5.08
C PHE A 111 4.57 -15.09 3.72
N ALA A 112 5.32 -14.84 2.65
CA ALA A 112 4.78 -14.75 1.31
C ALA A 112 4.38 -16.14 0.77
N GLY A 113 3.33 -16.19 -0.04
CA GLY A 113 2.88 -17.40 -0.75
C GLY A 113 2.22 -18.47 0.13
N VAL A 114 1.96 -18.17 1.41
CA VAL A 114 1.29 -19.11 2.34
C VAL A 114 -0.19 -18.78 2.56
N GLY A 115 -0.73 -17.80 1.83
CA GLY A 115 -2.14 -17.41 1.84
C GLY A 115 -2.49 -16.26 2.78
N LEU A 116 -1.50 -15.64 3.44
CA LEU A 116 -1.75 -14.49 4.32
C LEU A 116 -2.11 -13.23 3.53
N GLU A 117 -1.61 -13.09 2.31
CA GLU A 117 -1.98 -12.02 1.38
C GLU A 117 -3.46 -12.10 0.99
N ALA A 118 -3.95 -13.32 0.73
CA ALA A 118 -5.37 -13.55 0.43
C ALA A 118 -6.24 -13.18 1.64
N VAL A 119 -5.87 -13.60 2.85
CA VAL A 119 -6.58 -13.19 4.08
C VAL A 119 -6.61 -11.67 4.24
N LEU A 120 -5.50 -11.00 3.97
CA LEU A 120 -5.38 -9.56 4.12
C LEU A 120 -6.20 -8.81 3.07
N LEU A 121 -6.18 -9.27 1.82
CA LEU A 121 -6.99 -8.72 0.73
C LEU A 121 -8.48 -8.97 0.96
N ASP A 122 -8.87 -10.19 1.35
CA ASP A 122 -10.27 -10.52 1.66
C ASP A 122 -10.81 -9.60 2.77
N ALA A 123 -10.02 -9.37 3.82
CA ALA A 123 -10.41 -8.47 4.89
C ALA A 123 -10.50 -7.00 4.45
N ALA A 124 -9.62 -6.53 3.58
CA ALA A 124 -9.70 -5.18 3.02
C ALA A 124 -10.94 -5.02 2.13
N ILE A 125 -11.21 -6.00 1.27
CA ILE A 125 -12.40 -6.03 0.42
C ILE A 125 -13.67 -6.04 1.27
N MET A 126 -13.71 -6.80 2.36
CA MET A 126 -14.86 -6.78 3.28
C MET A 126 -15.10 -5.39 3.88
N GLN A 127 -14.05 -4.66 4.29
CA GLN A 127 -14.24 -3.28 4.79
C GLN A 127 -14.74 -2.33 3.71
N LEU A 128 -14.24 -2.47 2.48
CA LEU A 128 -14.68 -1.65 1.34
C LEU A 128 -16.14 -1.96 0.97
N VAL A 129 -16.53 -3.24 1.00
CA VAL A 129 -17.93 -3.66 0.81
C VAL A 129 -18.84 -3.12 1.91
N ASP A 130 -18.42 -3.20 3.17
CA ASP A 130 -19.18 -2.66 4.31
C ASP A 130 -19.30 -1.12 4.25
N ALA A 131 -18.41 -0.46 3.50
CA ALA A 131 -18.44 0.98 3.22
C ALA A 131 -19.19 1.35 1.93
N ASP A 132 -19.92 0.40 1.31
CA ASP A 132 -20.67 0.59 0.06
C ASP A 132 -19.81 1.06 -1.13
N VAL A 133 -18.52 0.69 -1.15
CA VAL A 133 -17.62 0.99 -2.27
C VAL A 133 -17.99 0.11 -3.47
N PRO A 134 -18.31 0.70 -4.65
CA PRO A 134 -18.85 -0.06 -5.77
C PRO A 134 -17.77 -0.79 -6.58
N ALA A 135 -16.53 -0.28 -6.59
CA ALA A 135 -15.42 -0.88 -7.30
C ALA A 135 -14.09 -0.73 -6.55
N VAL A 136 -13.22 -1.72 -6.75
CA VAL A 136 -11.84 -1.68 -6.26
C VAL A 136 -10.92 -1.96 -7.43
N GLU A 137 -9.94 -1.07 -7.64
CA GLU A 137 -8.91 -1.21 -8.65
C GLU A 137 -7.53 -1.38 -8.02
N ALA A 138 -6.65 -2.08 -8.73
CA ALA A 138 -5.27 -2.29 -8.31
C ALA A 138 -4.38 -2.41 -9.54
N PHE A 139 -3.13 -1.97 -9.40
CA PHE A 139 -2.10 -2.14 -10.42
C PHE A 139 -1.16 -3.26 -10.00
N GLY A 140 -1.09 -4.32 -10.81
CA GLY A 140 -0.20 -5.44 -10.57
C GLY A 140 1.01 -5.39 -11.48
N TRP A 141 2.20 -5.64 -10.93
CA TRP A 141 3.37 -5.96 -11.72
C TRP A 141 3.42 -7.47 -11.99
N ARG A 142 3.52 -7.85 -13.27
CA ARG A 142 3.71 -9.24 -13.67
C ARG A 142 5.18 -9.49 -13.97
N GLN A 143 5.86 -10.22 -13.07
CA GLN A 143 7.29 -10.56 -13.23
C GLN A 143 7.57 -11.42 -14.48
N ASP A 144 6.58 -12.11 -15.04
CA ASP A 144 6.70 -12.97 -16.21
C ASP A 144 6.41 -12.27 -17.55
N PHE A 145 6.08 -10.96 -17.56
CA PHE A 145 5.65 -10.28 -18.79
C PHE A 145 6.79 -9.67 -19.62
N PHE A 146 7.96 -9.40 -19.02
CA PHE A 146 9.16 -8.98 -19.76
C PHE A 146 10.44 -9.49 -19.11
N SER A 147 11.09 -10.50 -19.70
CA SER A 147 12.54 -10.70 -19.53
C SER A 147 13.27 -9.62 -20.35
N ARG A 148 13.33 -8.39 -19.86
CA ARG A 148 14.26 -7.37 -20.35
C ARG A 148 15.17 -6.99 -19.19
N ALA A 149 16.48 -7.12 -19.41
CA ALA A 149 17.53 -6.91 -18.42
C ALA A 149 17.49 -5.50 -17.77
N ASP A 150 16.81 -4.56 -18.41
CA ASP A 150 16.70 -3.16 -18.04
C ASP A 150 15.78 -2.91 -16.82
N VAL A 151 15.08 -3.94 -16.31
CA VAL A 151 14.08 -3.79 -15.22
C VAL A 151 14.62 -4.20 -13.86
N ASP A 152 15.67 -5.02 -13.79
CA ASP A 152 16.31 -5.36 -12.51
C ASP A 152 16.86 -4.10 -11.81
N GLU A 153 17.32 -3.10 -12.57
CA GLU A 153 17.74 -1.78 -12.05
C GLU A 153 16.59 -0.96 -11.44
N LEU A 154 15.33 -1.16 -11.88
CA LEU A 154 14.15 -0.49 -11.31
C LEU A 154 13.66 -1.15 -10.01
N LEU A 155 14.01 -2.42 -9.79
CA LEU A 155 13.61 -3.18 -8.59
C LEU A 155 14.59 -3.03 -7.43
N GLU A 156 15.84 -2.65 -7.70
CA GLU A 156 16.79 -2.36 -6.63
C GLU A 156 16.51 -1.02 -5.96
N GLY A 157 15.90 -0.05 -6.66
CA GLY A 157 15.82 1.33 -6.18
C GLY A 157 17.22 1.90 -5.86
N PRO A 158 17.34 3.16 -5.41
CA PRO A 158 18.58 3.61 -4.78
C PRO A 158 18.82 2.95 -3.41
#